data_AF-A0A1J6K3L8-F1
#
_entry.id   AF-A0A1J6K3L8-F1
#
_cell.length_a   1.000
_cell.length_b   1.000
_cell.length_c   1.000
_cell.angle_alpha   90.00
_cell.angle_beta   90.00
_cell.angle_gamma   90.00
#
_symmetry.space_group_name_H-M   'P 1'
#
loop_
_entity.id
_entity.type
_entity.pdbx_description
1 polymer ?
#
loop_
_entity_poly.entity_id
_entity_poly.type
_entity_poly.pdbx_seq_one_letter_code
_entity_poly.pdbx_strand_id
1 'polypeptide(L)'
;FHWLLAVFDITERVLYVYDSMVSSHNHILVESVVNKFATTIPLYLSCTGFYGKRPDINYKNTKAYIEKGVTDPLDIHDYGVYVAAFAEYVSIGELSISKEDLSDIDQHRRRYGALLWDYARKKQDIGAISESE
;
A
#
# COMPACT_ATOMS: atom_id res chain seq x y z
N PHE A 1 8.38 -7.38 -15.41
CA PHE A 1 6.95 -7.02 -15.26
C PHE A 1 6.80 -6.13 -14.03
N HIS A 2 6.00 -5.07 -14.11
CA HIS A 2 5.75 -4.13 -13.02
C HIS A 2 4.30 -4.28 -12.61
N TRP A 3 4.07 -4.67 -11.35
CA TRP A 3 2.75 -4.90 -10.78
C TRP A 3 2.43 -3.84 -9.73
N LEU A 4 1.21 -3.32 -9.82
CA LEU A 4 0.60 -2.43 -8.83
C LEU A 4 -0.66 -3.11 -8.29
N LEU A 5 -0.79 -3.14 -6.96
CA LEU A 5 -2.02 -3.53 -6.29
C LEU A 5 -2.60 -2.29 -5.61
N ALA A 6 -3.85 -1.95 -5.94
CA ALA A 6 -4.58 -0.88 -5.29
C ALA A 6 -5.77 -1.46 -4.50
N VAL A 7 -5.89 -1.11 -3.23
CA VAL A 7 -6.97 -1.55 -2.34
C VAL A 7 -7.71 -0.33 -1.85
N PHE A 8 -9.00 -0.24 -2.19
CA PHE A 8 -9.85 0.86 -1.72
C PHE A 8 -10.56 0.45 -0.42
N ASP A 9 -10.17 1.09 0.69
CA ASP A 9 -10.91 1.00 1.94
C ASP A 9 -12.09 1.95 1.89
N ILE A 10 -13.28 1.37 1.75
CA ILE A 10 -14.54 2.10 1.66
C ILE A 10 -14.91 2.71 3.02
N THR A 11 -14.49 2.16 4.15
CA THR A 11 -14.83 2.74 5.46
C THR A 11 -14.02 4.00 5.71
N GLU A 12 -12.72 3.94 5.47
CA GLU A 12 -11.79 5.06 5.71
C GLU A 12 -11.68 6.02 4.52
N ARG A 13 -12.25 5.66 3.36
CA ARG A 13 -12.20 6.44 2.12
C ARG A 13 -10.76 6.67 1.61
N VAL A 14 -9.96 5.61 1.67
CA VAL A 14 -8.52 5.63 1.38
C VAL A 14 -8.17 4.60 0.30
N LEU A 15 -7.31 4.99 -0.64
CA LEU A 15 -6.71 4.09 -1.63
C LEU A 15 -5.30 3.70 -1.19
N TYR A 16 -5.12 2.45 -0.81
CA TYR A 16 -3.83 1.85 -0.48
C TYR A 16 -3.17 1.34 -1.74
N VAL A 17 -1.89 1.68 -1.95
CA VAL A 17 -1.13 1.24 -3.13
C VAL A 17 0.11 0.47 -2.72
N TYR A 18 0.34 -0.64 -3.40
CA TYR A 18 1.50 -1.49 -3.26
C TYR A 18 2.21 -1.60 -4.60
N ASP A 19 3.45 -1.12 -4.64
CA ASP A 19 4.31 -1.16 -5.81
C ASP A 19 5.40 -2.22 -5.66
N SER A 20 5.42 -3.16 -6.61
CA SER A 20 6.44 -4.23 -6.68
C SER A 20 7.84 -3.75 -7.11
N MET A 21 7.98 -2.55 -7.68
CA MET A 21 9.26 -1.97 -8.10
C MET A 21 9.36 -0.48 -7.73
N VAL A 22 9.56 -0.22 -6.43
CA VAL A 22 9.89 1.12 -5.92
C VAL A 22 11.33 1.48 -6.36
N SER A 23 11.47 1.90 -7.62
CA SER A 23 12.65 2.61 -8.11
C SER A 23 12.31 4.09 -8.27
N SER A 24 13.26 4.98 -7.97
CA SER A 24 13.04 6.44 -7.97
C SER A 24 12.53 7.00 -9.30
N HIS A 25 12.86 6.35 -10.43
CA HIS A 25 12.41 6.76 -11.77
C HIS A 25 10.96 6.32 -12.07
N ASN A 26 10.47 5.25 -11.45
CA ASN A 26 9.11 4.76 -11.68
C ASN A 26 8.07 5.44 -10.79
N HIS A 27 8.50 6.09 -9.71
CA HIS A 27 7.60 6.71 -8.74
C HIS A 27 6.65 7.73 -9.37
N ILE A 28 7.14 8.59 -10.26
CA ILE A 28 6.31 9.61 -10.96
C ILE A 28 5.24 8.94 -11.85
N LEU A 29 5.60 7.85 -12.53
CA LEU A 29 4.68 7.12 -13.39
C LEU A 29 3.60 6.41 -12.57
N VAL A 30 4.00 5.75 -11.48
CA VAL A 30 3.08 5.09 -10.54
C VAL A 30 2.14 6.11 -9.91
N GLU A 31 2.66 7.21 -9.40
CA GLU A 31 1.88 8.31 -8.82
C GLU A 31 0.86 8.87 -9.83
N SER A 32 1.27 9.11 -11.08
CA SER A 32 0.37 9.58 -12.13
C SER A 32 -0.78 8.62 -12.41
N VAL A 33 -0.51 7.31 -12.42
CA VAL A 33 -1.53 6.28 -12.63
C VAL A 33 -2.46 6.19 -11.44
N VAL A 34 -1.91 6.17 -10.21
CA VAL A 34 -2.69 6.06 -8.97
C VAL A 34 -3.60 7.27 -8.78
N ASN A 35 -3.13 8.48 -9.06
CA ASN A 35 -3.94 9.70 -8.96
C ASN A 35 -5.18 9.66 -9.88
N LYS A 36 -5.06 9.07 -11.07
CA LYS A 36 -6.19 8.86 -11.97
C LYS A 36 -7.22 7.90 -11.37
N PHE A 37 -6.77 6.82 -10.74
CA PHE A 37 -7.66 5.88 -10.05
C PHE A 37 -8.32 6.49 -8.81
N ALA A 38 -7.56 7.23 -7.99
CA ALA A 38 -8.08 7.95 -6.83
C ALA A 38 -9.19 8.95 -7.18
N THR A 39 -9.17 9.48 -8.41
CA THR A 39 -10.23 10.36 -8.92
C THR A 39 -11.38 9.59 -9.58
N THR A 40 -11.05 8.55 -10.35
CA THR A 40 -12.04 7.82 -11.17
C THR A 40 -12.92 6.89 -10.34
N ILE A 41 -12.36 6.23 -9.32
CA ILE A 41 -13.09 5.27 -8.47
C ILE A 41 -14.30 5.95 -7.78
N PRO A 42 -14.15 7.08 -7.06
CA PRO A 42 -15.29 7.77 -6.43
C PRO A 42 -16.39 8.16 -7.43
N LEU A 43 -16.00 8.69 -8.59
CA LEU A 43 -16.92 9.07 -9.66
C LEU A 43 -17.69 7.85 -10.18
N TYR A 44 -16.99 6.76 -10.47
CA TYR A 44 -17.60 5.53 -10.95
C TYR A 44 -18.60 4.93 -9.95
N LEU A 45 -18.25 4.90 -8.65
CA LEU A 45 -19.14 4.42 -7.60
C LEU A 45 -20.38 5.31 -7.46
N SER A 46 -20.22 6.62 -7.60
CA SER A 46 -21.35 7.56 -7.61
C SER A 46 -22.26 7.35 -8.83
N CYS A 47 -21.70 7.30 -10.04
CA CYS A 47 -22.45 7.11 -11.29
C CYS A 47 -23.23 5.79 -11.33
N THR A 48 -22.68 4.73 -10.73
CA THR A 48 -23.35 3.41 -10.66
C THR A 48 -24.40 3.33 -9.54
N GLY A 49 -24.53 4.37 -8.71
CA GLY A 49 -25.38 4.39 -7.54
C GLY A 49 -24.95 3.37 -6.47
N PHE A 50 -23.66 3.04 -6.40
CA PHE A 50 -23.12 1.97 -5.56
C PHE A 50 -23.58 2.08 -4.10
N TYR A 51 -23.43 3.26 -3.50
CA TYR A 51 -23.80 3.49 -2.10
C TYR A 51 -25.31 3.41 -1.84
N GLY A 52 -26.15 3.66 -2.84
CA GLY A 52 -27.59 3.45 -2.74
C GLY A 52 -27.99 1.97 -2.77
N LYS A 53 -27.17 1.13 -3.40
CA LYS A 53 -27.35 -0.33 -3.48
C LYS A 53 -26.74 -1.08 -2.29
N ARG A 54 -25.94 -0.40 -1.47
CA ARG A 54 -25.22 -0.96 -0.32
C ARG A 54 -25.64 -0.26 0.97
N PRO A 55 -26.86 -0.52 1.47
CA PRO A 55 -27.36 0.08 2.71
C PRO A 55 -26.57 -0.36 3.94
N ASP A 56 -25.80 -1.45 3.83
CA ASP A 56 -24.86 -1.93 4.84
C ASP A 56 -23.65 -1.00 5.03
N ILE A 57 -23.37 -0.10 4.08
CA ILE A 57 -22.30 0.88 4.17
C ILE A 57 -22.85 2.19 4.74
N ASN A 58 -22.54 2.48 6.00
CA ASN A 58 -23.01 3.69 6.70
C ASN A 58 -22.22 4.96 6.33
N TYR A 59 -21.95 5.19 5.04
CA TYR A 59 -21.06 6.27 4.59
C TYR A 59 -21.53 7.65 5.07
N LYS A 60 -22.84 7.93 5.13
CA LYS A 60 -23.38 9.24 5.54
C LYS A 60 -23.01 9.66 6.96
N ASN A 61 -22.74 8.70 7.85
CA ASN A 61 -22.40 8.97 9.25
C ASN A 61 -20.92 8.70 9.56
N THR A 62 -20.13 8.28 8.57
CA THR A 62 -18.70 8.03 8.75
C THR A 62 -17.92 9.32 8.56
N LYS A 63 -17.02 9.64 9.51
CA LYS A 63 -16.21 10.87 9.50
C LYS A 63 -15.54 11.14 8.14
N ALA A 64 -14.94 10.11 7.53
CA ALA A 64 -14.25 10.20 6.24
C ALA A 64 -15.12 10.75 5.08
N TYR A 65 -16.44 10.57 5.16
CA TYR A 65 -17.42 11.01 4.15
C TYR A 65 -18.22 12.25 4.55
N ILE A 66 -18.12 12.67 5.81
CA ILE A 66 -18.68 13.93 6.30
C ILE A 66 -17.76 15.08 5.87
N GLU A 67 -16.45 14.88 6.01
CA GLU A 67 -15.44 15.89 5.67
C GLU A 67 -15.18 15.99 4.16
N LYS A 68 -15.39 14.89 3.42
CA LYS A 68 -15.18 14.81 1.96
C LYS A 68 -16.37 14.15 1.28
N GLY A 69 -16.81 14.69 0.16
CA GLY A 69 -17.88 14.14 -0.65
C GLY A 69 -17.57 12.74 -1.20
N VAL A 70 -18.62 11.98 -1.51
CA VAL A 70 -18.52 10.63 -2.11
C VAL A 70 -17.87 10.61 -3.50
N THR A 71 -17.79 11.76 -4.17
CA THR A 71 -17.15 11.94 -5.48
C THR A 71 -15.79 12.61 -5.40
N ASP A 72 -15.40 13.12 -4.24
CA ASP A 72 -14.11 13.79 -4.09
C ASP A 72 -12.98 12.78 -4.30
N PRO A 73 -11.76 13.21 -4.67
CA PRO A 73 -10.62 12.32 -4.82
C PRO A 73 -10.28 11.58 -3.51
N LEU A 74 -9.87 10.31 -3.64
CA LEU A 74 -9.43 9.50 -2.50
C LEU A 74 -8.07 9.96 -1.99
N ASP A 75 -7.86 9.83 -0.68
CA ASP A 75 -6.52 9.96 -0.12
C ASP A 75 -5.72 8.71 -0.47
N ILE A 76 -4.47 8.91 -0.90
CA ILE A 76 -3.58 7.83 -1.31
C ILE A 76 -2.57 7.61 -0.19
N HIS A 77 -2.41 6.36 0.22
CA HIS A 77 -1.35 5.97 1.14
C HIS A 77 -0.52 4.83 0.52
N ASP A 78 0.80 5.02 0.47
CA ASP A 78 1.76 4.04 -0.01
C ASP A 78 2.22 3.16 1.16
N TYR A 79 1.95 1.87 1.04
CA TYR A 79 2.21 0.87 2.09
C TYR A 79 3.13 -0.24 1.62
N GLY A 80 4.10 0.03 0.73
CA GLY A 80 5.15 -0.94 0.38
C GLY A 80 5.86 -1.59 1.59
N VAL A 81 5.91 -0.89 2.73
CA VAL A 81 6.40 -1.40 4.03
C VAL A 81 5.55 -2.54 4.61
N TYR A 82 4.25 -2.58 4.36
CA TYR A 82 3.34 -3.56 4.96
C TYR A 82 3.50 -4.94 4.33
N VAL A 83 3.87 -5.01 3.04
CA VAL A 83 4.21 -6.28 2.39
C VAL A 83 5.51 -6.84 2.96
N ALA A 84 6.49 -5.97 3.22
CA ALA A 84 7.75 -6.36 3.87
C ALA A 84 7.52 -6.80 5.33
N ALA A 85 6.69 -6.06 6.08
CA ALA A 85 6.30 -6.43 7.44
C ALA A 85 5.49 -7.72 7.50
N PHE A 86 4.58 -7.93 6.55
CA PHE A 86 3.83 -9.17 6.42
C PHE A 86 4.75 -10.36 6.06
N ALA A 87 5.71 -10.19 5.16
CA ALA A 87 6.67 -11.24 4.83
C ALA A 87 7.59 -11.58 6.02
N GLU A 88 8.05 -10.58 6.77
CA GLU A 88 8.80 -10.77 8.02
C GLU A 88 7.95 -11.52 9.06
N TYR A 89 6.70 -11.11 9.24
CA TYR A 89 5.72 -11.75 10.11
C TYR A 89 5.50 -13.24 9.79
N VAL A 90 5.26 -13.58 8.52
CA VAL A 90 5.10 -14.98 8.09
C VAL A 90 6.40 -15.77 8.32
N SER A 91 7.55 -15.13 8.20
CA SER A 91 8.87 -15.77 8.39
C SER A 91 9.21 -16.01 9.87
N ILE A 92 8.74 -15.16 10.79
CA ILE A 92 8.98 -15.27 12.24
C ILE A 92 7.99 -16.26 12.89
N GLY A 93 6.83 -16.48 12.28
CA GLY A 93 5.83 -17.46 12.74
C GLY A 93 4.95 -16.99 13.90
N GLU A 94 4.98 -15.70 14.23
CA GLU A 94 4.26 -15.11 15.35
C GLU A 94 3.06 -14.30 14.84
N LEU A 95 1.83 -14.76 15.16
CA LEU A 95 0.58 -14.35 14.49
C LEU A 95 -0.01 -12.99 14.92
N SER A 96 0.68 -12.17 15.72
CA SER A 96 0.16 -10.86 16.16
C SER A 96 1.10 -9.70 15.81
N ILE A 97 0.79 -8.95 14.73
CA ILE A 97 1.36 -7.61 14.52
C ILE A 97 0.37 -6.60 15.12
N SER A 98 0.82 -5.76 16.06
CA SER A 98 -0.03 -4.69 16.59
C SER A 98 -0.11 -3.53 15.59
N LYS A 99 -1.23 -2.79 15.60
CA LYS A 99 -1.39 -1.60 14.74
C LYS A 99 -0.39 -0.50 15.14
N GLU A 100 0.03 -0.51 16.40
CA GLU A 100 1.06 0.35 16.97
C GLU A 100 2.44 0.04 16.38
N ASP A 101 2.78 -1.24 16.17
CA ASP A 101 4.06 -1.64 15.54
C ASP A 101 4.14 -1.13 14.10
N LEU A 102 3.04 -1.15 13.35
CA LEU A 102 2.97 -0.67 11.97
C LEU A 102 2.84 0.86 11.85
N SER A 103 2.77 1.60 12.95
CA SER A 103 2.55 3.05 12.95
C SER A 103 3.80 3.85 12.55
N ASP A 104 5.00 3.33 12.83
CA ASP A 104 6.27 3.97 12.44
C ASP A 104 6.83 3.35 11.15
N ILE A 105 6.16 3.69 10.05
CA ILE A 105 6.47 3.24 8.68
C ILE A 105 7.90 3.64 8.28
N ASP A 106 8.34 4.83 8.71
CA ASP A 106 9.68 5.34 8.39
C ASP A 106 10.79 4.59 9.14
N GLN A 107 10.54 4.17 10.38
CA GLN A 107 11.44 3.27 11.10
C GLN A 107 11.52 1.90 10.44
N HIS A 108 10.38 1.33 10.03
CA HIS A 108 10.34 0.04 9.36
C HIS A 108 11.06 0.07 8.01
N ARG A 109 10.84 1.12 7.21
CA ARG A 109 11.54 1.34 5.94
C ARG A 109 13.05 1.41 6.13
N ARG A 110 13.52 2.12 7.16
CA ARG A 110 14.95 2.21 7.50
C ARG A 110 15.53 0.87 7.94
N ARG A 111 14.80 0.13 8.78
CA ARG A 111 15.20 -1.22 9.23
C ARG A 111 15.31 -2.19 8.06
N TYR A 112 14.28 -2.31 7.23
CA TYR A 112 14.31 -3.21 6.07
C TYR A 112 15.38 -2.79 5.06
N GLY A 113 15.55 -1.48 4.83
CA GLY A 113 16.63 -0.97 4.00
C GLY A 113 18.01 -1.37 4.51
N ALA A 114 18.25 -1.28 5.83
CA ALA A 114 19.50 -1.69 6.45
C ALA A 114 19.74 -3.21 6.36
N LEU A 115 18.70 -4.02 6.60
CA LEU A 115 18.79 -5.48 6.50
C LEU A 115 19.09 -5.96 5.07
N LEU A 116 18.42 -5.37 4.07
CA LEU A 116 18.68 -5.68 2.66
C LEU A 116 20.09 -5.27 2.25
N TRP A 117 20.57 -4.12 2.72
CA TRP A 117 21.93 -3.65 2.47
C TRP A 117 22.98 -4.59 3.07
N ASP A 118 22.81 -4.98 4.34
CA ASP A 118 23.70 -5.91 5.04
C ASP A 118 23.72 -7.28 4.35
N TYR A 119 22.55 -7.81 3.95
CA TYR A 119 22.47 -9.05 3.19
C TYR A 119 23.20 -8.96 1.85
N ALA A 120 22.99 -7.88 1.08
CA ALA A 120 23.66 -7.67 -0.20
C ALA A 120 25.18 -7.58 -0.05
N ARG A 121 25.66 -6.90 1.01
CA ARG A 121 27.09 -6.82 1.36
C ARG A 121 27.67 -8.18 1.69
N LYS A 122 27.03 -8.94 2.59
CA LYS A 122 27.45 -10.30 2.92
C LYS A 122 27.46 -11.21 1.70
N LYS A 123 26.46 -11.10 0.81
CA LYS A 123 26.41 -11.88 -0.43
C LYS A 123 27.57 -11.56 -1.38
N GLN A 124 27.97 -10.29 -1.48
CA GLN A 124 29.15 -9.87 -2.24
C GLN A 124 30.44 -10.41 -1.62
N ASP A 125 30.58 -10.34 -0.30
CA ASP A 125 31.78 -10.77 0.43
C ASP A 125 31.98 -12.30 0.37
N ILE A 126 30.89 -13.08 0.34
CA ILE A 126 30.95 -14.55 0.27
C ILE A 126 31.27 -15.04 -1.16
N GLY A 127 31.29 -14.14 -2.17
CA GLY A 127 31.57 -14.53 -3.56
C GLY A 127 30.58 -15.55 -4.13
N ALA A 128 29.40 -15.70 -3.50
CA ALA A 128 28.39 -16.66 -3.90
C ALA A 128 27.75 -16.20 -5.23
N ILE A 129 28.37 -16.61 -6.33
CA ILE A 129 27.72 -16.67 -7.63
C ILE A 129 26.57 -17.66 -7.43
N SER A 130 25.34 -17.20 -7.63
CA SER A 130 24.19 -18.12 -7.72
C SER A 130 24.54 -19.18 -8.75
N GLU A 131 24.44 -20.46 -8.41
CA GLU A 131 24.30 -21.47 -9.45
C GLU A 131 23.06 -21.05 -10.25
N SER A 132 23.29 -20.59 -11.48
CA SER A 132 22.25 -20.22 -12.41
C SER A 132 21.63 -21.50 -12.99
N GLU A 133 20.32 -21.44 -13.16
CA GLU A 133 19.37 -22.35 -13.83
C GLU A 133 19.94 -23.37 -14.85
#